data_AF-A0A1J0R4P4-F1
#
_entry.id   AF-A0A1J0R4P4-F1
#
_cell.length_a   1.000
_cell.length_b   1.000
_cell.length_c   1.000
_cell.angle_alpha   90.00
_cell.angle_beta   90.00
_cell.angle_gamma   90.00
#
_symmetry.space_group_name_H-M   'P 1'
#
loop_
_entity.id
_entity.type
_entity.pdbx_description
1 polymer ?
#
loop_
_entity_poly.entity_id
_entity_poly.type
_entity_poly.pdbx_seq_one_letter_code
_entity_poly.pdbx_strand_id
1 'polypeptide(L)'
;MSTHTHIRKLLSGVLLIVTTVFRTKSAGNDNIADFVAVCGVVNLQQKKQTILKQPTLPSGDALLTDLRKLNLSTATDSWFSEKDGEFSGDGKDPQGKNLKAWQDAANDAVKGTEGQSNPFRRLQNTRERARANRIIADLLKEAEGKVAAYNTKVAEITKAEQTTAEKIDHAVFGPGKKKFDKAKYDKASHSSKGRKKVCGNGQSGDTLAGDAAADAFICMCTGDSAPAASECYNGGIKQVQDTGDQSTEAQQA
;
A
#
# COMPACT_ATOMS: atom_id res chain seq x y z
N MET A 1 9.26 -11.08 -15.72
CA MET A 1 8.43 -10.15 -16.52
C MET A 1 7.01 -10.70 -16.76
N SER A 2 6.28 -11.14 -15.72
CA SER A 2 4.94 -11.75 -15.91
C SER A 2 3.85 -11.27 -14.94
N THR A 3 4.13 -10.28 -14.08
CA THR A 3 3.18 -9.80 -13.05
C THR A 3 2.36 -8.58 -13.52
N HIS A 4 2.86 -7.80 -14.47
CA HIS A 4 2.16 -6.62 -15.01
C HIS A 4 0.91 -6.98 -15.85
N THR A 5 0.83 -8.20 -16.36
CA THR A 5 -0.28 -8.67 -17.22
C THR A 5 -1.54 -9.00 -16.41
N HIS A 6 -1.40 -9.34 -15.12
CA HIS A 6 -2.53 -9.71 -14.26
C HIS A 6 -3.26 -8.47 -13.69
N ILE A 7 -2.51 -7.42 -13.35
CA ILE A 7 -3.06 -6.17 -12.80
C ILE A 7 -3.89 -5.41 -13.87
N ARG A 8 -3.43 -5.40 -15.13
CA ARG A 8 -4.18 -4.81 -16.26
C ARG A 8 -5.50 -5.53 -16.57
N LYS A 9 -5.54 -6.86 -16.38
CA LYS A 9 -6.76 -7.67 -16.60
C LYS A 9 -7.80 -7.46 -15.50
N LEU A 10 -7.38 -7.28 -14.24
CA LEU A 10 -8.28 -6.95 -13.13
C LEU A 10 -8.95 -5.59 -13.28
N LEU A 11 -8.19 -4.54 -13.67
CA LEU A 11 -8.73 -3.21 -13.90
C LEU A 11 -9.71 -3.14 -15.08
N SER A 12 -9.49 -3.94 -16.13
CA SER A 12 -10.40 -4.02 -17.29
C SER A 12 -11.69 -4.78 -16.96
N GLY A 13 -11.64 -5.75 -16.03
CA GLY A 13 -12.83 -6.47 -15.57
C GLY A 13 -13.76 -5.61 -14.71
N VAL A 14 -13.21 -4.75 -13.85
CA VAL A 14 -14.00 -3.85 -13.00
C VAL A 14 -14.73 -2.79 -13.81
N LEU A 15 -14.13 -2.27 -14.89
CA LEU A 15 -14.76 -1.26 -15.74
C LEU A 15 -15.95 -1.83 -16.56
N LEU A 16 -15.91 -3.12 -16.89
CA LEU A 16 -16.94 -3.77 -17.71
C LEU A 16 -18.23 -4.06 -16.93
N ILE A 17 -18.11 -4.33 -15.63
CA ILE A 17 -19.25 -4.62 -14.73
C ILE A 17 -20.12 -3.36 -14.51
N VAL A 18 -19.54 -2.17 -14.55
CA VAL A 18 -20.24 -0.90 -14.25
C VAL A 18 -21.14 -0.42 -15.41
N THR A 19 -20.98 -0.95 -16.64
CA THR A 19 -21.65 -0.38 -17.83
C THR A 19 -22.98 -1.01 -18.21
N THR A 20 -23.42 -2.11 -17.58
CA THR A 20 -24.51 -2.92 -18.15
C THR A 20 -25.86 -2.91 -17.43
N VAL A 21 -26.04 -2.22 -16.31
CA VAL A 21 -27.27 -2.47 -15.52
C VAL A 21 -27.88 -1.20 -14.94
N PHE A 22 -28.79 -0.60 -15.73
CA PHE A 22 -29.90 0.20 -15.22
C PHE A 22 -31.13 -0.19 -16.03
N ARG A 23 -31.91 -1.16 -15.54
CA ARG A 23 -33.25 -1.45 -16.06
C ARG A 23 -34.29 -1.25 -14.97
N THR A 24 -35.40 -0.62 -15.36
CA THR A 24 -36.51 -0.21 -14.50
C THR A 24 -37.63 -1.25 -14.49
N LYS A 25 -37.84 -1.92 -13.36
CA LYS A 25 -39.12 -2.14 -12.65
C LYS A 25 -38.90 -3.10 -11.46
N SER A 26 -39.76 -2.95 -10.46
CA SER A 26 -39.72 -3.61 -9.16
C SER A 26 -40.57 -4.89 -9.18
N ALA A 27 -39.91 -6.05 -9.28
CA ALA A 27 -40.38 -7.33 -8.77
C ALA A 27 -39.27 -7.95 -7.89
N GLY A 28 -39.64 -8.91 -7.02
CA GLY A 28 -38.66 -9.64 -6.21
C GLY A 28 -37.60 -10.29 -7.10
N ASN A 29 -36.31 -10.09 -6.76
CA ASN A 29 -35.11 -10.57 -7.47
C ASN A 29 -34.62 -9.77 -8.70
N ASP A 30 -35.24 -8.66 -9.11
CA ASP A 30 -34.81 -7.91 -10.30
C ASP A 30 -33.44 -7.23 -10.14
N ASN A 31 -33.02 -6.95 -8.89
CA ASN A 31 -31.73 -6.31 -8.59
C ASN A 31 -30.60 -7.33 -8.31
N ILE A 32 -30.80 -8.63 -8.52
CA ILE A 32 -29.78 -9.65 -8.18
C ILE A 32 -28.47 -9.42 -8.94
N ALA A 33 -28.53 -9.04 -10.21
CA ALA A 33 -27.31 -8.78 -11.00
C ALA A 33 -26.53 -7.58 -10.43
N ASP A 34 -27.24 -6.51 -10.04
CA ASP A 34 -26.66 -5.32 -9.41
C ASP A 34 -26.09 -5.63 -8.03
N PHE A 35 -26.85 -6.37 -7.22
CA PHE A 35 -26.41 -6.85 -5.93
C PHE A 35 -25.11 -7.67 -6.03
N VAL A 36 -25.04 -8.62 -6.97
CA VAL A 36 -23.83 -9.43 -7.21
C VAL A 36 -22.64 -8.56 -7.65
N ALA A 37 -22.87 -7.57 -8.53
CA ALA A 37 -21.83 -6.63 -8.95
C ALA A 37 -21.28 -5.82 -7.76
N VAL A 38 -22.16 -5.26 -6.94
CA VAL A 38 -21.80 -4.47 -5.74
C VAL A 38 -21.12 -5.36 -4.69
N CYS A 39 -21.57 -6.61 -4.51
CA CYS A 39 -20.86 -7.62 -3.69
C CYS A 39 -19.44 -7.86 -4.19
N GLY A 40 -19.22 -7.88 -5.50
CA GLY A 40 -17.88 -7.97 -6.09
C GLY A 40 -16.95 -6.85 -5.63
N VAL A 41 -17.43 -5.60 -5.61
CA VAL A 41 -16.67 -4.43 -5.15
C VAL A 41 -16.35 -4.52 -3.66
N VAL A 42 -17.32 -4.92 -2.83
CA VAL A 42 -17.09 -5.10 -1.39
C VAL A 42 -16.14 -6.27 -1.09
N ASN A 43 -16.23 -7.38 -1.84
CA ASN A 43 -15.30 -8.49 -1.72
C ASN A 43 -13.87 -8.07 -2.06
N LEU A 44 -13.67 -7.21 -3.08
CA LEU A 44 -12.37 -6.62 -3.38
C LEU A 44 -11.84 -5.79 -2.21
N GLN A 45 -12.69 -5.02 -1.53
CA GLN A 45 -12.31 -4.25 -0.35
C GLN A 45 -11.93 -5.13 0.83
N GLN A 46 -12.71 -6.18 1.12
CA GLN A 46 -12.42 -7.13 2.19
C GLN A 46 -11.12 -7.91 1.95
N LYS A 47 -10.80 -8.21 0.69
CA LYS A 47 -9.57 -8.93 0.29
C LYS A 47 -8.43 -8.01 -0.13
N LYS A 48 -8.60 -6.69 -0.02
CA LYS A 48 -7.67 -5.68 -0.52
C LYS A 48 -6.23 -5.88 -0.07
N GLN A 49 -6.03 -6.18 1.22
CA GLN A 49 -4.69 -6.44 1.75
C GLN A 49 -4.04 -7.65 1.08
N THR A 50 -4.79 -8.73 0.84
CA THR A 50 -4.29 -9.92 0.16
C THR A 50 -3.99 -9.66 -1.32
N ILE A 51 -4.84 -8.88 -2.00
CA ILE A 51 -4.68 -8.57 -3.44
C ILE A 51 -3.48 -7.66 -3.69
N LEU A 52 -3.26 -6.68 -2.80
CA LEU A 52 -2.21 -5.67 -2.96
C LEU A 52 -0.86 -6.09 -2.37
N LYS A 53 -0.81 -7.17 -1.58
CA LYS A 53 0.42 -7.61 -0.93
C LYS A 53 1.49 -7.96 -1.96
N GLN A 54 2.51 -7.11 -2.07
CA GLN A 54 3.74 -7.46 -2.76
C GLN A 54 4.72 -8.16 -1.81
N PRO A 55 5.69 -8.92 -2.35
CA PRO A 55 6.84 -9.38 -1.60
C PRO A 55 7.60 -8.19 -1.01
N THR A 56 8.13 -8.33 0.21
CA THR A 56 9.00 -7.31 0.79
C THR A 56 10.24 -7.14 -0.07
N LEU A 57 10.38 -5.95 -0.65
CA LEU A 57 11.57 -5.56 -1.40
C LEU A 57 12.66 -5.11 -0.42
N PRO A 58 13.91 -5.59 -0.54
CA PRO A 58 14.99 -5.17 0.35
C PRO A 58 15.29 -3.67 0.20
N SER A 59 15.87 -3.05 1.22
CA SER A 59 16.36 -1.68 1.07
C SER A 59 17.57 -1.64 0.13
N GLY A 60 17.79 -0.50 -0.52
CA GLY A 60 19.01 -0.28 -1.30
C GLY A 60 20.29 -0.53 -0.50
N ASP A 61 20.32 -0.14 0.78
CA ASP A 61 21.48 -0.39 1.67
C ASP A 61 21.70 -1.87 1.94
N ALA A 62 20.64 -2.66 2.09
CA ALA A 62 20.76 -4.10 2.25
C ALA A 62 21.40 -4.74 1.01
N LEU A 63 21.08 -4.24 -0.19
CA LEU A 63 21.67 -4.71 -1.45
C LEU A 63 23.16 -4.35 -1.59
N LEU A 64 23.62 -3.29 -0.94
CA LEU A 64 25.02 -2.84 -1.01
C LEU A 64 25.89 -3.35 0.13
N THR A 65 25.29 -3.93 1.18
CA THR A 65 25.99 -4.27 2.41
C THR A 65 27.20 -5.17 2.17
N ASP A 66 27.02 -6.25 1.41
CA ASP A 66 28.11 -7.21 1.16
C ASP A 66 29.20 -6.62 0.26
N LEU A 67 28.84 -5.83 -0.75
CA LEU A 67 29.82 -5.11 -1.59
C LEU A 67 30.62 -4.09 -0.78
N ARG A 68 29.98 -3.37 0.14
CA ARG A 68 30.65 -2.42 1.04
C ARG A 68 31.59 -3.15 2.00
N LYS A 69 31.19 -4.28 2.56
CA LYS A 69 32.05 -5.12 3.40
C LYS A 69 33.24 -5.66 2.62
N LEU A 70 33.04 -6.15 1.40
CA LEU A 70 34.12 -6.62 0.52
C LEU A 70 35.07 -5.48 0.11
N ASN A 71 34.53 -4.28 -0.15
CA ASN A 71 35.35 -3.12 -0.46
C ASN A 71 36.24 -2.76 0.75
N LEU A 72 35.65 -2.75 1.95
CA LEU A 72 36.36 -2.46 3.19
C LEU A 72 37.35 -3.55 3.58
N SER A 73 37.06 -4.83 3.31
CA SER A 73 37.98 -5.94 3.60
C SER A 73 39.20 -5.99 2.67
N THR A 74 39.14 -5.30 1.55
CA THR A 74 40.23 -5.23 0.56
C THR A 74 40.92 -3.88 0.52
N ALA A 75 40.37 -2.87 1.20
CA ALA A 75 40.91 -1.51 1.24
C ALA A 75 42.35 -1.45 1.78
N THR A 76 43.04 -0.33 1.54
CA THR A 76 44.36 -0.04 2.11
C THR A 76 44.33 -0.14 3.65
N ASP A 77 45.49 -0.38 4.26
CA ASP A 77 45.56 -0.46 5.72
C ASP A 77 45.28 0.91 6.35
N SER A 78 45.75 2.00 5.74
CA SER A 78 45.46 3.38 6.13
C SER A 78 43.97 3.72 6.04
N TRP A 79 43.25 3.28 5.00
CA TRP A 79 41.81 3.50 4.92
C TRP A 79 41.08 2.71 6.01
N PHE A 80 41.48 1.47 6.25
CA PHE A 80 40.85 0.62 7.25
C PHE A 80 41.08 1.10 8.69
N SER A 81 42.31 1.48 9.05
CA SER A 81 42.66 1.89 10.41
C SER A 81 42.33 3.34 10.71
N GLU A 82 42.47 4.23 9.73
CA GLU A 82 42.53 5.68 9.92
C GLU A 82 41.67 6.48 8.94
N LYS A 83 40.95 5.80 8.04
CA LYS A 83 40.18 6.42 6.96
C LYS A 83 41.04 7.40 6.15
N ASP A 84 42.27 6.99 5.86
CA ASP A 84 43.30 7.79 5.17
C ASP A 84 43.52 9.18 5.81
N GLY A 85 43.38 9.28 7.14
CA GLY A 85 43.60 10.52 7.87
C GLY A 85 42.46 11.54 7.73
N GLU A 86 41.25 11.13 7.30
CA GLU A 86 40.08 12.01 7.19
C GLU A 86 39.81 12.77 8.50
N PHE A 87 40.01 12.09 9.63
CA PHE A 87 39.81 12.64 10.98
C PHE A 87 41.06 13.34 11.55
N SER A 88 42.16 13.36 10.79
CA SER A 88 43.41 13.99 11.21
C SER A 88 43.42 15.49 10.90
N GLY A 89 43.82 16.28 11.90
CA GLY A 89 43.94 17.75 11.83
C GLY A 89 43.18 18.47 12.95
N ASP A 90 43.61 19.70 13.23
CA ASP A 90 43.05 20.50 14.33
C ASP A 90 41.54 20.67 14.19
N GLY A 91 40.81 20.27 15.23
CA GLY A 91 39.36 20.44 15.34
C GLY A 91 38.50 19.44 14.55
N LYS A 92 39.06 18.52 13.76
CA LYS A 92 38.26 17.55 12.96
C LYS A 92 37.65 16.42 13.77
N ASP A 93 38.39 15.90 14.75
CA ASP A 93 37.90 14.92 15.71
C ASP A 93 38.66 15.05 17.05
N PRO A 94 38.49 16.17 17.77
CA PRO A 94 39.26 16.49 18.96
C PRO A 94 39.07 15.48 20.11
N GLN A 95 38.03 14.63 20.03
CA GLN A 95 37.71 13.60 21.00
C GLN A 95 37.95 12.17 20.46
N GLY A 96 38.44 12.01 19.22
CA GLY A 96 38.66 10.71 18.59
C GLY A 96 37.41 9.86 18.39
N LYS A 97 36.20 10.45 18.50
CA LYS A 97 34.93 9.71 18.48
C LYS A 97 34.62 9.18 17.08
N ASN A 98 34.90 9.98 16.05
CA ASN A 98 34.61 9.61 14.67
C ASN A 98 35.61 8.55 14.18
N LEU A 99 36.89 8.70 14.53
CA LEU A 99 37.90 7.70 14.24
C LEU A 99 37.58 6.37 14.94
N LYS A 100 37.20 6.41 16.23
CA LYS A 100 36.81 5.20 16.94
C LYS A 100 35.56 4.54 16.34
N ALA A 101 34.53 5.33 16.02
CA ALA A 101 33.32 4.81 15.38
C ALA A 101 33.62 4.16 14.02
N TRP A 102 34.53 4.75 13.24
CA TRP A 102 35.01 4.16 11.99
C TRP A 102 35.72 2.84 12.22
N GLN A 103 36.67 2.79 13.16
CA GLN A 103 37.41 1.58 13.48
C GLN A 103 36.50 0.45 13.97
N ASP A 104 35.54 0.78 14.84
CA ASP A 104 34.57 -0.20 15.35
C ASP A 104 33.72 -0.75 14.19
N ALA A 105 33.20 0.12 13.32
CA ALA A 105 32.43 -0.30 12.14
C ALA A 105 33.26 -1.11 11.13
N ALA A 106 34.52 -0.74 10.91
CA ALA A 106 35.41 -1.44 9.99
C ALA A 106 35.79 -2.83 10.50
N ASN A 107 36.08 -2.95 11.80
CA ASN A 107 36.33 -4.24 12.44
C ASN A 107 35.09 -5.12 12.39
N ASP A 108 33.91 -4.59 12.72
CA ASP A 108 32.65 -5.35 12.66
C ASP A 108 32.31 -5.84 11.25
N ALA A 109 32.60 -5.04 10.22
CA ALA A 109 32.36 -5.41 8.82
C ALA A 109 33.18 -6.62 8.35
N VAL A 110 34.38 -6.82 8.92
CA VAL A 110 35.29 -7.91 8.55
C VAL A 110 35.34 -9.03 9.59
N LYS A 111 34.66 -8.86 10.73
CA LYS A 111 34.58 -9.86 11.80
C LYS A 111 33.73 -11.04 11.33
N GLY A 112 34.29 -12.24 11.46
CA GLY A 112 33.59 -13.48 11.17
C GLY A 112 32.90 -14.03 12.42
N THR A 113 31.98 -14.97 12.20
CA THR A 113 31.45 -15.81 13.28
C THR A 113 32.36 -17.02 13.48
N GLU A 114 32.66 -17.34 14.73
CA GLU A 114 33.51 -18.49 15.07
C GLU A 114 32.93 -19.79 14.49
N GLY A 115 33.80 -20.61 13.89
CA GLY A 115 33.40 -21.85 13.23
C GLY A 115 32.72 -21.68 11.86
N GLN A 116 32.57 -20.46 11.34
CA GLN A 116 31.95 -20.20 10.03
C GLN A 116 32.94 -19.59 9.02
N SER A 117 32.71 -19.86 7.74
CA SER A 117 33.46 -19.22 6.66
C SER A 117 33.18 -17.71 6.67
N ASN A 118 34.25 -16.90 6.66
CA ASN A 118 34.14 -15.44 6.62
C ASN A 118 34.63 -14.89 5.26
N PRO A 119 33.71 -14.62 4.32
CA PRO A 119 34.07 -14.08 3.01
C PRO A 119 34.60 -12.63 3.07
N PHE A 120 34.39 -11.94 4.19
CA PHE A 120 34.81 -10.55 4.42
C PHE A 120 36.11 -10.45 5.23
N ARG A 121 36.77 -11.58 5.50
CA ARG A 121 38.05 -11.58 6.23
C ARG A 121 39.07 -10.74 5.46
N ARG A 122 39.73 -9.81 6.16
CA ARG A 122 40.89 -9.09 5.62
C ARG A 122 42.03 -10.06 5.32
N LEU A 123 42.47 -10.04 4.07
CA LEU A 123 43.67 -10.74 3.63
C LEU A 123 44.91 -9.88 3.88
N GLN A 124 46.09 -10.54 3.85
CA GLN A 124 47.38 -9.87 3.95
C GLN A 124 47.53 -8.80 2.85
N ASN A 125 48.34 -7.79 3.12
CA ASN A 125 48.59 -6.72 2.15
C ASN A 125 49.44 -7.22 0.99
N THR A 126 48.77 -7.68 -0.08
CA THR A 126 49.41 -8.16 -1.30
C THR A 126 48.88 -7.42 -2.52
N ARG A 127 49.56 -7.60 -3.65
CA ARG A 127 49.14 -7.06 -4.95
C ARG A 127 47.75 -7.55 -5.35
N GLU A 128 47.41 -8.78 -4.99
CA GLU A 128 46.12 -9.42 -5.25
C GLU A 128 45.00 -8.74 -4.46
N ARG A 129 45.23 -8.41 -3.18
CA ARG A 129 44.27 -7.64 -2.36
C ARG A 129 44.00 -6.28 -2.99
N ALA A 130 45.06 -5.56 -3.40
CA ALA A 130 44.93 -4.26 -4.06
C ALA A 130 44.18 -4.35 -5.41
N ARG A 131 44.43 -5.40 -6.20
CA ARG A 131 43.70 -5.66 -7.46
C ARG A 131 42.23 -5.94 -7.20
N ALA A 132 41.91 -6.76 -6.20
CA ALA A 132 40.54 -7.05 -5.80
C ALA A 132 39.80 -5.78 -5.36
N ASN A 133 40.44 -4.93 -4.53
CA ASN A 133 39.85 -3.69 -4.07
C ASN A 133 39.43 -2.78 -5.23
N ARG A 134 40.27 -2.61 -6.26
CA ARG A 134 39.94 -1.79 -7.44
C ARG A 134 38.69 -2.31 -8.14
N ILE A 135 38.62 -3.62 -8.39
CA ILE A 135 37.48 -4.26 -9.06
C ILE A 135 36.21 -4.10 -8.22
N ILE A 136 36.30 -4.34 -6.91
CA ILE A 136 35.16 -4.23 -6.00
C ILE A 136 34.68 -2.79 -5.88
N ALA A 137 35.59 -1.81 -5.84
CA ALA A 137 35.26 -0.40 -5.80
C ALA A 137 34.51 0.04 -7.07
N ASP A 138 34.94 -0.41 -8.24
CA ASP A 138 34.24 -0.15 -9.51
C ASP A 138 32.83 -0.76 -9.51
N LEU A 139 32.70 -2.02 -9.06
CA LEU A 139 31.41 -2.71 -8.93
C LEU A 139 30.49 -2.02 -7.91
N LEU A 140 31.03 -1.57 -6.78
CA LEU A 140 30.28 -0.83 -5.77
C LEU A 140 29.73 0.47 -6.34
N LYS A 141 30.56 1.23 -7.07
CA LYS A 141 30.13 2.47 -7.74
C LYS A 141 29.02 2.22 -8.76
N GLU A 142 29.14 1.15 -9.57
CA GLU A 142 28.10 0.76 -10.51
C GLU A 142 26.80 0.37 -9.79
N ALA A 143 26.90 -0.40 -8.69
CA ALA A 143 25.76 -0.80 -7.89
C ALA A 143 25.07 0.39 -7.23
N GLU A 144 25.82 1.34 -6.67
CA GLU A 144 25.29 2.59 -6.10
C GLU A 144 24.51 3.40 -7.15
N GLY A 145 25.02 3.47 -8.39
CA GLY A 145 24.31 4.09 -9.51
C GLY A 145 22.97 3.41 -9.83
N LYS A 146 22.85 2.09 -9.63
CA LYS A 146 21.61 1.33 -9.85
C LYS A 146 20.65 1.41 -8.67
N VAL A 147 21.15 1.56 -7.45
CA VAL A 147 20.33 1.61 -6.23
C VAL A 147 19.41 2.82 -6.21
N ALA A 148 19.84 3.98 -6.74
CA ALA A 148 18.97 5.14 -6.89
C ALA A 148 17.72 4.80 -7.74
N ALA A 149 17.93 4.21 -8.92
CA ALA A 149 16.84 3.79 -9.81
C ALA A 149 15.95 2.71 -9.16
N TYR A 150 16.55 1.75 -8.46
CA TYR A 150 15.82 0.73 -7.71
C TYR A 150 14.91 1.35 -6.64
N ASN A 151 15.43 2.25 -5.80
CA ASN A 151 14.66 2.91 -4.75
C ASN A 151 13.51 3.75 -5.32
N THR A 152 13.73 4.42 -6.46
CA THR A 152 12.65 5.11 -7.19
C THR A 152 11.53 4.14 -7.58
N LYS A 153 11.87 2.96 -8.13
CA LYS A 153 10.87 1.95 -8.50
C LYS A 153 10.16 1.34 -7.30
N VAL A 154 10.86 1.11 -6.19
CA VAL A 154 10.22 0.69 -4.93
C VAL A 154 9.20 1.73 -4.47
N ALA A 155 9.56 3.02 -4.47
CA ALA A 155 8.65 4.10 -4.09
C ALA A 155 7.43 4.22 -5.01
N GLU A 156 7.63 4.07 -6.33
CA GLU A 156 6.53 4.03 -7.31
C GLU A 156 5.55 2.89 -7.04
N ILE A 157 6.05 1.68 -6.74
CA ILE A 157 5.23 0.52 -6.41
C ILE A 157 4.43 0.77 -5.13
N THR A 158 5.10 1.21 -4.05
CA THR A 158 4.45 1.51 -2.77
C THR A 158 3.35 2.57 -2.94
N LYS A 159 3.60 3.62 -3.73
CA LYS A 159 2.60 4.65 -4.02
C LYS A 159 1.43 4.08 -4.82
N ALA A 160 1.69 3.25 -5.82
CA ALA A 160 0.63 2.61 -6.62
C ALA A 160 -0.26 1.69 -5.77
N GLU A 161 0.32 0.94 -4.83
CA GLU A 161 -0.43 0.13 -3.87
C GLU A 161 -1.32 1.00 -2.99
N GLN A 162 -0.77 2.06 -2.39
CA GLN A 162 -1.52 2.98 -1.54
C GLN A 162 -2.67 3.64 -2.31
N THR A 163 -2.41 4.17 -3.49
CA THR A 163 -3.44 4.77 -4.35
C THR A 163 -4.51 3.76 -4.75
N THR A 164 -4.13 2.52 -5.05
CA THR A 164 -5.12 1.46 -5.37
C THR A 164 -5.95 1.11 -4.13
N ALA A 165 -5.30 1.04 -2.96
CA ALA A 165 -5.99 0.76 -1.71
C ALA A 165 -7.02 1.84 -1.35
N GLU A 166 -6.68 3.10 -1.60
CA GLU A 166 -7.55 4.25 -1.42
C GLU A 166 -8.71 4.27 -2.43
N LYS A 167 -8.45 3.92 -3.69
CA LYS A 167 -9.52 3.82 -4.70
C LYS A 167 -10.53 2.73 -4.38
N ILE A 168 -10.07 1.59 -3.86
CA ILE A 168 -10.96 0.52 -3.40
C ILE A 168 -11.80 0.98 -2.19
N ASP A 169 -11.19 1.68 -1.23
CA ASP A 169 -11.95 2.24 -0.10
C ASP A 169 -12.95 3.30 -0.57
N HIS A 170 -12.55 4.19 -1.47
CA HIS A 170 -13.42 5.19 -2.08
C HIS A 170 -14.62 4.52 -2.75
N ALA A 171 -14.39 3.51 -3.60
CA ALA A 171 -15.48 2.82 -4.29
C ALA A 171 -16.50 2.21 -3.32
N VAL A 172 -16.07 1.72 -2.15
CA VAL A 172 -16.96 1.08 -1.17
C VAL A 172 -17.62 2.07 -0.21
N PHE A 173 -16.89 3.07 0.27
CA PHE A 173 -17.33 3.95 1.36
C PHE A 173 -17.56 5.40 0.94
N GLY A 174 -17.22 5.74 -0.29
CA GLY A 174 -17.31 7.08 -0.86
C GLY A 174 -16.03 7.90 -0.74
N PRO A 175 -16.01 9.08 -1.39
CA PRO A 175 -14.82 9.92 -1.51
C PRO A 175 -14.14 10.20 -0.16
N GLY A 176 -12.86 9.84 -0.05
CA GLY A 176 -12.03 10.12 1.12
C GLY A 176 -12.37 9.31 2.38
N LYS A 177 -13.28 8.33 2.29
CA LYS A 177 -13.70 7.49 3.42
C LYS A 177 -12.99 6.14 3.38
N LYS A 178 -12.67 5.60 4.57
CA LYS A 178 -12.11 4.26 4.78
C LYS A 178 -13.07 3.30 5.48
N LYS A 179 -14.24 3.81 5.85
CA LYS A 179 -15.30 3.11 6.58
C LYS A 179 -16.64 3.73 6.20
N PHE A 180 -17.71 2.96 6.37
CA PHE A 180 -19.07 3.40 6.11
C PHE A 180 -19.41 4.67 6.90
N ASP A 181 -19.92 5.69 6.20
CA ASP A 181 -20.28 6.98 6.78
C ASP A 181 -21.76 7.00 7.18
N LYS A 182 -22.07 6.34 8.29
CA LYS A 182 -23.44 6.25 8.79
C LYS A 182 -24.09 7.60 9.07
N ALA A 183 -23.29 8.63 9.36
CA ALA A 183 -23.79 9.97 9.63
C ALA A 183 -24.42 10.63 8.39
N LYS A 184 -24.29 10.05 7.19
CA LYS A 184 -25.07 10.41 5.99
C LYS A 184 -26.58 10.15 6.14
N TYR A 185 -26.96 9.32 7.10
CA TYR A 185 -28.35 8.93 7.37
C TYR A 185 -28.92 9.61 8.63
N ASP A 186 -28.18 10.53 9.25
CA ASP A 186 -28.68 11.39 10.32
C ASP A 186 -29.31 12.67 9.73
N LYS A 187 -30.61 12.60 9.46
CA LYS A 187 -31.40 13.74 8.99
C LYS A 187 -31.87 14.62 10.15
N ALA A 188 -31.94 14.09 11.38
CA ALA A 188 -32.27 14.85 12.58
C ALA A 188 -31.27 15.97 12.84
N SER A 189 -29.97 15.68 12.67
CA SER A 189 -28.90 16.68 12.86
C SER A 189 -28.56 17.47 11.59
N HIS A 190 -28.98 17.01 10.40
CA HIS A 190 -28.60 17.63 9.13
C HIS A 190 -29.68 17.51 8.04
N SER A 191 -30.30 18.62 7.67
CA SER A 191 -31.33 18.67 6.62
C SER A 191 -30.83 18.36 5.20
N SER A 192 -29.51 18.42 4.96
CA SER A 192 -28.86 18.05 3.69
C SER A 192 -28.51 16.56 3.58
N LYS A 193 -28.90 15.76 4.57
CA LYS A 193 -28.62 14.33 4.67
C LYS A 193 -29.93 13.52 4.70
N GLY A 194 -29.82 12.20 4.80
CA GLY A 194 -30.94 11.27 4.82
C GLY A 194 -31.02 10.41 3.57
N ARG A 195 -31.82 9.34 3.66
CA ARG A 195 -31.95 8.34 2.60
C ARG A 195 -32.26 8.94 1.25
N LYS A 196 -33.18 9.90 1.14
CA LYS A 196 -33.56 10.48 -0.16
C LYS A 196 -32.42 11.25 -0.80
N LYS A 197 -31.45 11.77 -0.02
CA LYS A 197 -30.25 12.39 -0.57
C LYS A 197 -29.24 11.35 -1.06
N VAL A 198 -29.14 10.22 -0.36
CA VAL A 198 -28.16 9.16 -0.66
C VAL A 198 -28.68 8.17 -1.74
N CYS A 199 -29.98 7.93 -1.80
CA CYS A 199 -30.62 7.04 -2.77
C CYS A 199 -31.33 7.78 -3.90
N GLY A 200 -31.35 9.12 -3.84
CA GLY A 200 -32.05 9.99 -4.79
C GLY A 200 -33.53 10.21 -4.45
N ASN A 201 -34.02 11.42 -4.66
CA ASN A 201 -35.42 11.80 -4.47
C ASN A 201 -36.17 11.93 -5.82
N GLY A 202 -36.19 10.87 -6.62
CA GLY A 202 -36.87 10.85 -7.93
C GLY A 202 -35.92 10.92 -9.14
N GLN A 203 -36.38 11.50 -10.24
CA GLN A 203 -35.72 11.40 -11.57
C GLN A 203 -34.45 12.26 -11.72
N SER A 204 -34.21 13.22 -10.83
CA SER A 204 -33.16 14.23 -11.00
C SER A 204 -31.84 13.91 -10.30
N GLY A 205 -31.77 12.80 -9.54
CA GLY A 205 -30.63 12.48 -8.70
C GLY A 205 -30.42 13.48 -7.56
N ASP A 206 -29.46 13.19 -6.67
CA ASP A 206 -29.01 14.07 -5.59
C ASP A 206 -27.48 14.01 -5.50
N THR A 207 -26.84 15.03 -4.93
CA THR A 207 -25.37 15.11 -4.87
C THR A 207 -24.69 14.02 -4.04
N LEU A 208 -25.45 13.31 -3.18
CA LEU A 208 -24.94 12.18 -2.40
C LEU A 208 -25.29 10.83 -3.04
N ALA A 209 -26.02 10.83 -4.17
CA ALA A 209 -26.48 9.61 -4.81
C ALA A 209 -25.37 8.92 -5.59
N GLY A 210 -25.17 7.63 -5.34
CA GLY A 210 -24.21 6.80 -6.07
C GLY A 210 -22.74 6.98 -5.66
N ASP A 211 -22.47 7.68 -4.55
CA ASP A 211 -21.10 7.96 -4.09
C ASP A 211 -20.34 6.72 -3.61
N ALA A 212 -21.04 5.67 -3.17
CA ALA A 212 -20.44 4.52 -2.50
C ALA A 212 -21.22 3.21 -2.74
N ALA A 213 -20.50 2.09 -2.89
CA ALA A 213 -21.12 0.75 -2.99
C ALA A 213 -21.94 0.39 -1.73
N ALA A 214 -21.48 0.81 -0.54
CA ALA A 214 -22.24 0.62 0.71
C ALA A 214 -23.57 1.37 0.71
N ASP A 215 -23.60 2.59 0.17
CA ASP A 215 -24.82 3.37 0.02
C ASP A 215 -25.77 2.67 -0.96
N ALA A 216 -25.25 2.08 -2.05
CA ALA A 216 -26.03 1.30 -3.01
C ALA A 216 -26.71 0.09 -2.37
N PHE A 217 -26.05 -0.63 -1.44
CA PHE A 217 -26.71 -1.70 -0.69
C PHE A 217 -27.89 -1.20 0.14
N ILE A 218 -27.76 -0.06 0.81
CA ILE A 218 -28.89 0.51 1.57
C ILE A 218 -30.05 0.88 0.64
N CYS A 219 -29.74 1.42 -0.54
CA CYS A 219 -30.76 1.82 -1.49
C CYS A 219 -31.48 0.62 -2.13
N MET A 220 -30.77 -0.47 -2.40
CA MET A 220 -31.34 -1.68 -3.02
C MET A 220 -31.97 -2.64 -2.02
N CYS A 221 -31.42 -2.74 -0.80
CA CYS A 221 -31.68 -3.86 0.11
C CYS A 221 -32.51 -3.50 1.35
N THR A 222 -32.84 -2.22 1.55
CA THR A 222 -33.74 -1.79 2.63
C THR A 222 -34.89 -0.99 2.05
N GLY A 223 -36.06 -1.02 2.69
CA GLY A 223 -37.17 -0.17 2.29
C GLY A 223 -37.17 1.18 3.01
N ASP A 224 -37.83 2.18 2.41
CA ASP A 224 -38.02 3.53 2.97
C ASP A 224 -39.25 3.57 3.88
N SER A 225 -40.44 3.30 3.35
CA SER A 225 -41.71 3.41 4.10
C SER A 225 -42.12 2.14 4.84
N ALA A 226 -41.61 0.99 4.41
CA ALA A 226 -41.78 -0.29 5.07
C ALA A 226 -40.46 -1.07 4.96
N PRO A 227 -40.20 -2.05 5.82
CA PRO A 227 -39.03 -2.89 5.67
C PRO A 227 -38.97 -3.62 4.31
N ALA A 228 -37.75 -3.89 3.84
CA ALA A 228 -37.51 -4.70 2.64
C ALA A 228 -38.06 -6.12 2.82
N ALA A 229 -38.63 -6.68 1.75
CA ALA A 229 -39.23 -8.00 1.73
C ALA A 229 -38.25 -9.11 1.31
N SER A 230 -37.52 -8.92 0.20
CA SER A 230 -36.61 -9.93 -0.38
C SER A 230 -35.67 -9.38 -1.47
N GLU A 231 -35.49 -8.07 -1.54
CA GLU A 231 -34.86 -7.37 -2.67
C GLU A 231 -33.37 -7.73 -2.86
N CYS A 232 -32.68 -8.17 -1.79
CA CYS A 232 -31.28 -8.58 -1.83
C CYS A 232 -30.96 -9.92 -1.16
N TYR A 233 -31.71 -10.33 -0.13
CA TYR A 233 -31.58 -11.68 0.47
C TYR A 233 -32.82 -12.04 1.32
N ASN A 234 -33.17 -13.33 1.37
CA ASN A 234 -34.19 -13.87 2.29
C ASN A 234 -33.58 -14.04 3.69
N GLY A 235 -33.55 -12.96 4.48
CA GLY A 235 -33.05 -13.01 5.86
C GLY A 235 -32.54 -11.67 6.35
N GLY A 236 -33.45 -10.71 6.51
CA GLY A 236 -33.12 -9.38 7.02
C GLY A 236 -34.13 -8.35 6.58
N ILE A 237 -35.30 -8.37 7.22
CA ILE A 237 -36.31 -7.34 7.08
C ILE A 237 -35.72 -6.06 7.68
N LYS A 238 -35.11 -5.21 6.84
CA LYS A 238 -34.45 -3.96 7.27
C LYS A 238 -35.06 -2.75 6.60
N GLN A 239 -35.14 -1.68 7.37
CA GLN A 239 -35.69 -0.41 6.96
C GLN A 239 -34.69 0.67 7.32
N VAL A 240 -34.47 1.59 6.39
CA VAL A 240 -33.74 2.84 6.62
C VAL A 240 -34.65 3.91 6.09
N GLN A 241 -35.16 4.78 6.95
CA GLN A 241 -36.17 5.77 6.58
C GLN A 241 -35.53 7.08 6.13
N ASP A 242 -36.28 7.94 5.43
CA ASP A 242 -35.88 9.34 5.20
C ASP A 242 -36.34 10.31 6.31
N THR A 243 -36.25 9.89 7.57
CA THR A 243 -36.70 10.67 8.74
C THR A 243 -35.76 10.43 9.93
N GLY A 244 -35.68 11.40 10.85
CA GLY A 244 -34.92 11.25 12.11
C GLY A 244 -33.43 10.93 11.93
N ASP A 245 -32.83 10.34 12.96
CA ASP A 245 -31.51 9.73 12.88
C ASP A 245 -31.67 8.25 12.51
N GLN A 246 -31.09 7.85 11.37
CA GLN A 246 -31.10 6.47 10.87
C GLN A 246 -29.69 5.89 10.76
N SER A 247 -28.72 6.49 11.45
CA SER A 247 -27.31 6.08 11.40
C SER A 247 -27.11 4.63 11.86
N THR A 248 -27.87 4.16 12.86
CA THR A 248 -27.71 2.80 13.39
C THR A 248 -28.30 1.76 12.46
N GLU A 249 -29.49 2.03 11.96
CA GLU A 249 -30.22 1.20 10.99
C GLU A 249 -29.40 1.06 9.70
N ALA A 250 -28.87 2.17 9.20
CA ALA A 250 -27.99 2.20 8.04
C ALA A 250 -26.68 1.43 8.26
N GLN A 251 -26.10 1.48 9.46
CA GLN A 251 -24.89 0.72 9.78
C GLN A 251 -25.13 -0.78 9.90
N GLN A 252 -26.32 -1.18 10.39
CA GLN A 252 -26.68 -2.57 10.54
C GLN A 252 -27.04 -3.21 9.20
N ALA A 253 -27.69 -2.46 8.30
CA ALA A 253 -28.06 -2.90 6.96
C ALA A 253 -26.86 -3.38 6.14
#